data_AF-A0A233V794-F1
#
_entry.id   AF-A0A233V794-F1
#
_cell.length_a   1.000
_cell.length_b   1.000
_cell.length_c   1.000
_cell.angle_alpha   90.00
_cell.angle_beta   90.00
_cell.angle_gamma   90.00
#
_symmetry.space_group_name_H-M   'P 1'
#
loop_
_entity.id
_entity.type
_entity.pdbx_description
1 polymer ?
#
loop_
_entity_poly.entity_id
_entity_poly.type
_entity_poly.pdbx_seq_one_letter_code
_entity_poly.pdbx_strand_id
1 'polypeptide(L)'
;MKYIIDILDAFFSIQITPNLKLYNLISMFFKYLFVIIIYYFIFNIIKMIYLDIKGTNNMNYSSNTYLKLINRKENLPFKIQEHYFIGRTATIGRDDSNQVALKDRFISKRHARIYKEKNNYYIEDLNSANGTFLNGHKLINSARLNDKDLIDIGQIEFMFVNGDKDAN
;
A
#
# COMPACT_ATOMS: atom_id res chain seq x y z
N MET A 1 43.68 -7.77 38.06
CA MET A 1 42.90 -6.60 37.61
C MET A 1 43.78 -5.36 37.48
N LYS A 2 44.48 -4.92 38.54
CA LYS A 2 45.38 -3.75 38.51
C LYS A 2 46.45 -3.81 37.40
N TYR A 3 47.16 -4.94 37.29
CA TYR A 3 48.15 -5.20 36.22
C TYR A 3 47.63 -4.99 34.79
N ILE A 4 46.36 -5.35 34.53
CA ILE A 4 45.76 -5.20 33.19
C ILE A 4 45.46 -3.72 32.91
N ILE A 5 44.97 -3.00 33.92
CA ILE A 5 44.69 -1.57 33.83
C ILE A 5 46.00 -0.80 33.60
N ASP A 6 47.05 -1.14 34.34
CA ASP A 6 48.37 -0.50 34.20
C ASP A 6 48.96 -0.69 32.78
N ILE A 7 48.79 -1.88 32.19
CA ILE A 7 49.21 -2.16 30.80
C ILE A 7 48.38 -1.33 29.80
N LEU A 8 47.07 -1.23 30.00
CA LEU A 8 46.20 -0.45 29.13
C LEU A 8 46.53 1.04 29.21
N ASP A 9 46.75 1.57 30.40
CA ASP A 9 47.11 2.98 30.60
C ASP A 9 48.47 3.30 29.94
N ALA A 10 49.45 2.40 30.08
CA ALA A 10 50.73 2.53 29.38
C ALA A 10 50.57 2.52 27.85
N PHE A 11 49.68 1.68 27.32
CA PHE A 11 49.40 1.61 25.89
C PHE A 11 48.69 2.87 25.37
N PHE A 12 47.62 3.30 26.03
CA PHE A 12 46.83 4.47 25.60
C PHE A 12 47.56 5.81 25.77
N SER A 13 48.58 5.87 26.63
CA SER A 13 49.40 7.07 26.86
C SER A 13 50.58 7.24 25.91
N ILE A 14 50.84 6.29 25.00
CA ILE A 14 51.91 6.38 23.98
C ILE A 14 51.80 7.72 23.22
N GLN A 15 52.90 8.49 23.21
CA GLN A 15 53.02 9.72 22.44
C GLN A 15 53.30 9.40 20.97
N ILE A 16 52.42 9.85 20.08
CA ILE A 16 52.57 9.70 18.62
C ILE A 16 53.27 10.93 18.05
N THR A 17 52.90 12.12 18.51
CA THR A 17 53.61 13.38 18.27
C THR A 17 53.71 14.16 19.58
N PRO A 18 54.56 15.21 19.68
CA PRO A 18 54.76 15.95 20.93
C PRO A 18 53.46 16.44 21.59
N ASN A 19 52.42 16.69 20.78
CA ASN A 19 51.12 17.19 21.21
C ASN A 19 49.97 16.16 21.03
N LEU A 20 50.24 14.90 20.67
CA LEU A 20 49.21 13.89 20.41
C LEU A 20 49.52 12.55 21.08
N LYS A 21 48.63 12.12 21.97
CA LYS A 21 48.64 10.78 22.59
C LYS A 21 47.73 9.82 21.82
N LEU A 22 48.00 8.52 21.93
CA LEU A 22 47.23 7.48 21.26
C LEU A 22 45.73 7.52 21.61
N TYR A 23 45.37 7.75 22.87
CA TYR A 23 43.96 7.87 23.26
C TYR A 23 43.23 9.03 22.56
N ASN A 24 43.92 10.13 22.21
CA ASN A 24 43.30 11.23 21.48
C ASN A 24 42.85 10.78 20.09
N LEU A 25 43.70 9.99 19.40
CA LEU A 25 43.40 9.48 18.06
C LEU A 25 42.28 8.43 18.10
N ILE A 26 42.31 7.54 19.08
CA ILE A 26 41.27 6.53 19.29
C ILE A 26 39.93 7.20 19.65
N SER A 27 39.94 8.17 20.56
CA SER A 27 38.74 8.94 20.92
C SER A 27 38.18 9.71 19.71
N MET A 28 39.05 10.31 18.89
CA MET A 28 38.66 10.97 17.65
C MET A 28 38.00 9.98 16.69
N PHE A 29 38.59 8.79 16.49
CA PHE A 29 38.00 7.73 15.68
C PHE A 29 36.61 7.33 16.18
N PHE A 30 36.46 7.02 17.46
CA PHE A 30 35.16 6.64 18.03
C PHE A 30 34.12 7.76 17.93
N LYS A 31 34.52 9.03 18.11
CA LYS A 31 33.63 10.18 17.95
C LYS A 31 33.07 10.26 16.52
N TYR A 32 33.93 10.16 15.50
CA TYR A 32 33.48 10.19 14.11
C TYR A 32 32.71 8.93 13.72
N LEU A 33 33.12 7.76 14.20
CA LEU A 33 32.40 6.51 13.98
C LEU A 33 30.96 6.59 14.52
N PHE A 34 30.80 7.09 15.75
CA PHE A 34 29.49 7.28 16.37
C PHE A 34 28.61 8.24 15.57
N VAL A 35 29.18 9.37 15.12
CA VAL A 35 28.46 10.34 14.27
C VAL A 35 28.03 9.72 12.93
N ILE A 36 28.91 8.94 12.28
CA ILE A 36 28.58 8.22 11.04
C ILE A 36 27.44 7.21 11.27
N ILE A 37 27.48 6.45 12.37
CA ILE A 37 26.42 5.49 12.72
C ILE A 37 25.08 6.22 12.92
N ILE A 38 25.08 7.36 13.62
CA ILE A 38 23.88 8.19 13.79
C ILE A 38 23.35 8.66 12.44
N TYR A 39 24.21 9.18 11.55
CA TYR A 39 23.76 9.62 10.23
C TYR A 39 23.20 8.47 9.38
N TYR A 40 23.83 7.29 9.45
CA TYR A 40 23.32 6.10 8.79
C TYR A 40 21.94 5.67 9.32
N PHE A 41 21.76 5.73 10.64
CA PHE A 41 20.48 5.43 11.28
C PHE A 41 19.39 6.45 10.88
N ILE A 42 19.70 7.74 10.96
CA ILE A 42 18.80 8.83 10.54
C ILE A 42 18.42 8.67 9.06
N PHE A 43 19.39 8.37 8.19
CA PHE A 43 19.14 8.14 6.77
C PHE A 43 18.15 6.98 6.55
N ASN A 44 18.30 5.88 7.27
CA ASN A 44 17.36 4.75 7.18
C ASN A 44 15.96 5.10 7.67
N ILE A 45 15.84 5.88 8.76
CA ILE A 45 14.53 6.39 9.23
C ILE A 45 13.89 7.29 8.18
N ILE A 46 14.63 8.26 7.65
CA ILE A 46 14.12 9.18 6.62
C ILE A 46 13.71 8.39 5.38
N LYS A 47 14.49 7.40 4.96
CA LYS A 47 14.15 6.53 3.84
C LYS A 47 12.87 5.74 4.10
N MET A 48 12.69 5.20 5.31
CA MET A 48 11.47 4.51 5.72
C MET A 48 10.27 5.45 5.66
N ILE A 49 10.36 6.62 6.27
CA ILE A 49 9.29 7.65 6.27
C ILE A 49 8.97 8.10 4.84
N TYR A 50 9.99 8.35 4.03
CA TYR A 50 9.81 8.75 2.64
C TYR A 50 9.11 7.66 1.82
N LEU A 51 9.45 6.39 2.03
CA LEU A 51 8.80 5.27 1.36
C LEU A 51 7.36 5.06 1.83
N ASP A 52 7.07 5.29 3.11
CA ASP A 52 5.70 5.23 3.66
C ASP A 52 4.81 6.36 3.12
N ILE A 53 5.34 7.58 3.09
CA ILE A 53 4.67 8.74 2.49
C ILE A 53 4.50 8.57 0.98
N LYS A 54 5.52 8.06 0.26
CA LYS A 54 5.45 7.81 -1.18
C LYS A 54 4.55 6.62 -1.53
N GLY A 55 4.37 5.67 -0.61
CA GLY A 55 3.35 4.61 -0.69
C GLY A 55 1.93 5.15 -0.60
N THR A 56 1.77 6.39 -0.12
CA THR A 56 0.50 7.12 -0.06
C THR A 56 0.44 8.18 -1.19
N ASN A 57 0.81 7.80 -2.42
CA ASN A 57 0.59 8.63 -3.60
C ASN A 57 -0.46 7.99 -4.53
N ASN A 58 -1.60 8.71 -4.65
CA ASN A 58 -2.64 8.60 -5.68
C ASN A 58 -3.69 7.49 -5.57
N MET A 59 -4.45 7.49 -4.46
CA MET A 59 -5.89 7.30 -4.56
C MET A 59 -6.53 8.37 -3.68
N ASN A 60 -7.05 9.43 -4.31
CA ASN A 60 -8.02 10.32 -3.70
C ASN A 60 -9.30 9.51 -3.42
N TYR A 61 -9.28 8.65 -2.39
CA TYR A 61 -10.51 8.25 -1.73
C TYR A 61 -10.96 9.43 -0.88
N SER A 62 -11.44 10.48 -1.55
CA SER A 62 -12.28 11.50 -0.94
C SER A 62 -13.64 10.91 -0.54
N SER A 63 -13.89 9.64 -0.88
CA SER A 63 -15.13 8.93 -0.63
C SER A 63 -14.81 7.67 0.18
N ASN A 64 -15.57 7.44 1.25
CA ASN A 64 -15.58 6.19 2.00
C ASN A 64 -16.33 5.07 1.24
N THR A 65 -16.58 5.23 -0.05
CA THR A 65 -17.25 4.24 -0.90
C THR A 65 -16.31 3.08 -1.22
N TYR A 66 -16.81 1.85 -1.15
CA TYR A 66 -16.02 0.65 -1.43
C TYR A 66 -16.88 -0.50 -1.97
N LEU A 67 -16.24 -1.45 -2.63
CA LEU A 67 -16.78 -2.77 -2.92
C LEU A 67 -16.40 -3.74 -1.81
N LYS A 68 -17.39 -4.36 -1.18
CA LYS A 68 -17.22 -5.41 -0.18
C LYS A 68 -17.36 -6.77 -0.84
N LEU A 69 -16.39 -7.65 -0.66
CA LEU A 69 -16.48 -9.03 -1.10
C LEU A 69 -17.57 -9.76 -0.30
N ILE A 70 -18.52 -10.39 -1.00
CA ILE A 70 -19.57 -11.22 -0.38
C ILE A 70 -19.17 -12.71 -0.41
N ASN A 71 -18.50 -13.16 -1.48
CA ASN A 71 -18.05 -14.54 -1.59
C ASN A 71 -17.04 -14.91 -0.50
N ARG A 72 -17.13 -16.16 -0.02
CA ARG A 72 -16.14 -16.67 0.93
C ARG A 72 -14.78 -16.78 0.27
N LYS A 73 -13.79 -16.08 0.84
CA LYS A 73 -12.40 -16.05 0.35
C LYS A 73 -11.79 -17.44 0.17
N GLU A 74 -12.13 -18.39 1.04
CA GLU A 74 -11.65 -19.78 1.03
C GLU A 74 -12.05 -20.57 -0.22
N ASN A 75 -13.09 -20.12 -0.95
CA ASN A 75 -13.59 -20.80 -2.14
C ASN A 75 -12.98 -20.27 -3.44
N LEU A 76 -12.11 -19.27 -3.38
CA LEU A 76 -11.53 -18.65 -4.57
C LEU A 76 -10.08 -19.13 -4.78
N PRO A 77 -9.69 -19.56 -5.99
CA PRO A 77 -8.34 -20.08 -6.26
C PRO A 77 -7.26 -18.99 -6.33
N PHE A 78 -7.57 -17.76 -5.90
CA PHE A 78 -6.69 -16.60 -6.00
C PHE A 78 -6.86 -15.67 -4.79
N LYS A 79 -5.81 -14.88 -4.51
CA LYS A 79 -5.83 -13.89 -3.44
C LYS A 79 -6.74 -12.71 -3.80
N ILE A 80 -7.67 -12.38 -2.92
CA ILE A 80 -8.63 -11.28 -3.08
C ILE A 80 -8.75 -10.48 -1.77
N GLN A 81 -8.99 -9.19 -1.88
CA GLN A 81 -9.21 -8.31 -0.73
C GLN A 81 -10.67 -8.36 -0.29
N GLU A 82 -10.91 -8.06 0.98
CA GLU A 82 -12.27 -7.99 1.55
C GLU A 82 -13.00 -6.71 1.14
N HIS A 83 -12.23 -5.62 1.03
CA HIS A 83 -12.72 -4.30 0.69
C HIS A 83 -11.82 -3.69 -0.39
N TYR A 84 -12.44 -3.13 -1.43
CA TYR A 84 -11.79 -2.34 -2.46
C TYR A 84 -12.42 -0.95 -2.45
N PHE A 85 -11.70 0.04 -1.93
CA PHE A 85 -12.19 1.42 -1.95
C PHE A 85 -12.37 1.89 -3.41
N ILE A 86 -13.36 2.76 -3.66
CA ILE A 86 -13.70 3.29 -4.99
C ILE A 86 -13.71 4.82 -4.94
N GLY A 87 -12.88 5.43 -5.79
CA GLY A 87 -12.76 6.89 -5.90
C GLY A 87 -13.77 7.47 -6.87
N ARG A 88 -13.38 8.49 -7.64
CA ARG A 88 -14.22 9.04 -8.73
C ARG A 88 -14.35 8.09 -9.92
N THR A 89 -13.34 7.27 -10.15
CA THR A 89 -13.30 6.25 -11.21
C THR A 89 -12.49 5.08 -10.69
N ALA A 90 -12.94 3.87 -10.97
CA ALA A 90 -12.24 2.63 -10.67
C ALA A 90 -12.47 1.63 -11.79
N THR A 91 -11.42 0.99 -12.26
CA THR A 91 -11.50 -0.08 -13.25
C THR A 91 -11.38 -1.44 -12.56
N ILE A 92 -12.14 -2.40 -13.06
CA ILE A 92 -12.18 -3.77 -12.59
C ILE A 92 -11.77 -4.67 -13.76
N GLY A 93 -10.84 -5.60 -13.51
CA GLY A 93 -10.40 -6.53 -14.54
C GLY A 93 -9.30 -7.47 -14.09
N ARG A 94 -8.93 -8.41 -14.94
CA ARG A 94 -7.88 -9.40 -14.64
C ARG A 94 -6.46 -8.87 -14.75
N ASP A 95 -6.28 -7.81 -15.53
CA ASP A 95 -4.99 -7.17 -15.73
C ASP A 95 -4.57 -6.38 -14.48
N ASP A 96 -3.27 -6.38 -14.16
CA ASP A 96 -2.72 -5.67 -13.00
C ASP A 96 -2.76 -4.14 -13.14
N SER A 97 -3.02 -3.63 -14.34
CA SER A 97 -3.26 -2.20 -14.58
C SER A 97 -4.61 -1.69 -14.04
N ASN A 98 -5.52 -2.58 -13.62
CA ASN A 98 -6.78 -2.17 -13.01
C ASN A 98 -6.63 -1.86 -11.52
N GLN A 99 -7.42 -0.90 -11.04
CA GLN A 99 -7.51 -0.61 -9.60
C GLN A 99 -8.01 -1.82 -8.81
N VAL A 100 -9.01 -2.52 -9.35
CA VAL A 100 -9.51 -3.77 -8.80
C VAL A 100 -9.05 -4.90 -9.72
N ALA A 101 -7.81 -5.36 -9.48
CA ALA A 101 -7.20 -6.47 -10.19
C ALA A 101 -7.67 -7.81 -9.61
N LEU A 102 -8.38 -8.61 -10.42
CA LEU A 102 -9.01 -9.87 -10.01
C LEU A 102 -8.46 -11.02 -10.87
N LYS A 103 -7.69 -11.92 -10.26
CA LYS A 103 -6.98 -13.02 -10.96
C LYS A 103 -7.89 -14.20 -11.32
N ASP A 104 -9.08 -13.90 -11.84
CA ASP A 104 -10.06 -14.89 -12.30
C ASP A 104 -10.06 -14.96 -13.84
N ARG A 105 -9.93 -16.17 -14.38
CA ARG A 105 -9.98 -16.44 -15.83
C ARG A 105 -11.30 -16.03 -16.49
N PHE A 106 -12.40 -15.98 -15.74
CA PHE A 106 -13.71 -15.55 -16.23
C PHE A 106 -13.84 -14.01 -16.32
N ILE A 107 -12.80 -13.29 -15.92
CA ILE A 107 -12.77 -11.82 -15.96
C ILE A 107 -11.89 -11.34 -17.11
N SER A 108 -12.46 -10.49 -17.98
CA SER A 108 -11.73 -9.78 -19.03
C SER A 108 -10.59 -8.93 -18.47
N LYS A 109 -9.56 -8.67 -19.29
CA LYS A 109 -8.41 -7.83 -18.91
C LYS A 109 -8.86 -6.47 -18.37
N ARG A 110 -9.82 -5.84 -19.05
CA ARG A 110 -10.60 -4.69 -18.57
C ARG A 110 -12.07 -5.12 -18.69
N HIS A 111 -12.73 -5.28 -17.56
CA HIS A 111 -14.05 -5.92 -17.51
C HIS A 111 -15.16 -4.90 -17.31
N ALA A 112 -15.03 -4.10 -16.26
CA ALA A 112 -16.02 -3.10 -15.91
C ALA A 112 -15.33 -1.84 -15.38
N ARG A 113 -16.07 -0.74 -15.38
CA ARG A 113 -15.66 0.51 -14.75
C ARG A 113 -16.78 1.00 -13.85
N ILE A 114 -16.42 1.39 -12.63
CA ILE A 114 -17.27 2.17 -11.76
C ILE A 114 -16.82 3.62 -11.83
N TYR A 115 -17.75 4.55 -12.03
CA TYR A 115 -17.45 5.97 -12.06
C TYR A 115 -18.51 6.78 -11.34
N LYS A 116 -18.08 7.91 -10.77
CA LYS A 116 -18.94 8.88 -10.11
C LYS A 116 -19.24 10.03 -11.06
N GLU A 117 -20.52 10.23 -11.34
CA GLU A 117 -21.02 11.38 -12.09
C GLU A 117 -21.93 12.20 -11.18
N LYS A 118 -21.59 13.49 -11.00
CA LYS A 118 -22.22 14.36 -9.99
C LYS A 118 -22.14 13.71 -8.59
N ASN A 119 -23.28 13.29 -8.05
CA ASN A 119 -23.40 12.64 -6.74
C ASN A 119 -23.76 11.15 -6.82
N ASN A 120 -23.78 10.57 -8.01
CA ASN A 120 -24.20 9.19 -8.22
C ASN A 120 -23.06 8.34 -8.76
N TYR A 121 -23.00 7.10 -8.29
CA TYR A 121 -22.12 6.09 -8.83
C TYR A 121 -22.83 5.32 -9.93
N TYR A 122 -22.08 4.93 -10.95
CA TYR A 122 -22.53 4.12 -12.07
C TYR A 122 -21.52 3.02 -12.30
N ILE A 123 -22.01 1.86 -12.73
CA ILE A 123 -21.19 0.77 -13.26
C ILE A 123 -21.45 0.64 -14.75
N GLU A 124 -20.39 0.38 -15.51
CA GLU A 124 -20.42 0.16 -16.95
C GLU A 124 -19.61 -1.09 -17.28
N ASP A 125 -20.19 -1.97 -18.09
CA ASP A 125 -19.49 -3.12 -18.65
C ASP A 125 -18.66 -2.68 -19.85
N LEU A 126 -17.38 -3.05 -19.89
CA LEU A 126 -16.44 -2.64 -20.94
C LEU A 126 -16.37 -3.70 -22.06
N ASN A 127 -17.52 -4.16 -22.53
CA ASN A 127 -17.65 -5.26 -23.49
C ASN A 127 -16.93 -6.52 -23.02
N SER A 128 -17.18 -6.92 -21.78
CA SER A 128 -16.57 -8.09 -21.20
C SER A 128 -17.10 -9.38 -21.84
N ALA A 129 -16.30 -10.46 -21.82
CA ALA A 129 -16.68 -11.70 -22.49
C ALA A 129 -17.87 -12.40 -21.81
N ASN A 130 -17.94 -12.34 -20.48
CA ASN A 130 -18.97 -13.02 -19.69
C ASN A 130 -20.09 -12.07 -19.20
N GLY A 131 -19.88 -10.76 -19.33
CA GLY A 131 -20.80 -9.73 -18.83
C GLY A 131 -20.61 -9.44 -17.34
N THR A 132 -21.06 -8.25 -16.97
CA THR A 132 -21.27 -7.80 -15.60
C THR A 132 -22.75 -7.98 -15.24
N PHE A 133 -23.06 -8.42 -14.02
CA PHE A 133 -24.43 -8.49 -13.53
C PHE A 133 -24.63 -7.55 -12.34
N LEU A 134 -25.79 -6.93 -12.28
CA LEU A 134 -26.21 -6.04 -11.20
C LEU A 134 -27.52 -6.60 -10.63
N ASN A 135 -27.51 -6.96 -9.34
CA ASN A 135 -28.64 -7.57 -8.63
C ASN A 135 -29.23 -8.77 -9.40
N GLY A 136 -28.35 -9.65 -9.92
CA GLY A 136 -28.74 -10.83 -10.69
C GLY A 136 -29.16 -10.59 -12.16
N HIS A 137 -29.21 -9.33 -12.61
CA HIS A 137 -29.56 -8.98 -13.99
C HIS A 137 -28.34 -8.57 -14.80
N LYS A 138 -28.20 -9.11 -16.02
CA LYS A 138 -27.07 -8.77 -16.89
C LYS A 138 -27.13 -7.29 -17.28
N LEU A 139 -26.01 -6.60 -17.09
CA LEU A 139 -25.84 -5.21 -17.48
C LEU A 139 -25.78 -5.11 -19.01
N ILE A 140 -26.50 -4.15 -19.61
CA ILE A 140 -26.50 -3.95 -21.07
C ILE A 140 -25.46 -2.90 -21.49
N ASN A 141 -25.33 -1.81 -20.73
CA ASN A 141 -24.36 -0.73 -20.99
C ASN A 141 -23.83 -0.19 -19.66
N SER A 142 -24.56 0.76 -19.08
CA SER A 142 -24.30 1.31 -17.76
C SER A 142 -25.57 1.31 -16.92
N ALA A 143 -25.40 1.22 -15.60
CA ALA A 143 -26.49 1.35 -14.65
C ALA A 143 -26.02 2.16 -13.44
N ARG A 144 -26.97 2.86 -12.80
CA ARG A 144 -26.72 3.55 -11.53
C ARG A 144 -26.55 2.52 -10.43
N LEU A 145 -25.51 2.69 -9.61
CA LEU A 145 -25.30 1.94 -8.38
C LEU A 145 -25.97 2.64 -7.20
N ASN A 146 -26.79 1.88 -6.49
CA ASN A 146 -27.33 2.23 -5.19
C ASN A 146 -26.56 1.50 -4.09
N ASP A 147 -26.60 2.08 -2.90
CA ASP A 147 -26.02 1.45 -1.72
C ASP A 147 -26.60 0.03 -1.53
N LYS A 148 -25.71 -0.93 -1.25
CA LYS A 148 -25.95 -2.36 -1.10
C LYS A 148 -26.32 -3.13 -2.36
N ASP A 149 -26.19 -2.52 -3.54
CA ASP A 149 -26.33 -3.25 -4.79
C ASP A 149 -25.28 -4.37 -4.90
N LEU A 150 -25.71 -5.52 -5.38
CA LEU A 150 -24.86 -6.69 -5.64
C LEU A 150 -24.34 -6.65 -7.07
N ILE A 151 -23.05 -6.86 -7.24
CA ILE A 151 -22.33 -6.83 -8.50
C ILE A 151 -21.64 -8.16 -8.68
N ASP A 152 -22.02 -8.91 -9.70
CA ASP A 152 -21.37 -10.17 -10.05
C ASP A 152 -20.47 -9.99 -11.27
N ILE A 153 -19.21 -10.41 -11.12
CA ILE A 153 -18.19 -10.37 -12.16
C ILE A 153 -17.39 -11.67 -12.10
N GLY A 154 -17.53 -12.51 -13.12
CA GLY A 154 -16.90 -13.85 -13.13
C GLY A 154 -17.44 -14.71 -11.99
N GLN A 155 -16.56 -15.21 -11.12
CA GLN A 155 -16.94 -15.98 -9.93
C GLN A 155 -17.02 -15.15 -8.64
N ILE A 156 -17.04 -13.82 -8.77
CA ILE A 156 -16.91 -12.91 -7.63
C ILE A 156 -18.19 -12.08 -7.50
N GLU A 157 -18.78 -12.13 -6.31
CA GLU A 157 -19.89 -11.28 -5.89
C GLU A 157 -19.37 -10.18 -4.97
N PHE A 158 -19.64 -8.94 -5.33
CA PHE A 158 -19.37 -7.76 -4.54
C PHE A 158 -20.67 -7.08 -4.12
N MET A 159 -20.68 -6.50 -2.93
CA MET A 159 -21.69 -5.52 -2.53
C MET A 159 -21.09 -4.12 -2.61
N PHE A 160 -21.75 -3.23 -3.32
CA PHE A 160 -21.38 -1.82 -3.36
C PHE A 160 -21.85 -1.13 -2.08
N VAL A 161 -20.94 -0.45 -1.38
CA VAL A 161 -21.26 0.35 -0.18
C VAL A 161 -20.93 1.80 -0.46
N ASN A 162 -21.93 2.66 -0.38
CA ASN A 162 -21.80 4.10 -0.63
C ASN A 162 -21.49 4.84 0.67
N GLY A 163 -20.21 5.03 0.98
CA GLY A 163 -19.77 5.73 2.18
C GLY A 163 -20.01 7.24 2.16
N ASP A 164 -20.48 7.82 1.05
CA ASP A 164 -20.88 9.23 1.01
C ASP A 164 -22.32 9.44 1.52
N LYS A 165 -23.14 8.38 1.62
CA LYS A 165 -24.49 8.48 2.18
C LYS A 165 -24.51 8.61 3.70
N ASP A 166 -23.51 8.02 4.38
CA ASP A 166 -23.43 8.02 5.84
C ASP A 166 -22.83 9.31 6.41
N ALA A 167 -22.39 10.23 5.54
CA ALA A 167 -21.76 11.50 5.91
C ALA A 167 -22.73 12.71 5.87
N ASN A 168 -24.03 12.47 5.64
CA ASN A 168 -25.11 13.46 5.62
C ASN A 168 -26.22 13.05 6.59
#